data_AF-A0A2B5X164-F1
#
_entry.id   AF-A0A2B5X164-F1
#
_cell.length_a   1.000
_cell.length_b   1.000
_cell.length_c   1.000
_cell.angle_alpha   90.00
_cell.angle_beta   90.00
_cell.angle_gamma   90.00
#
_symmetry.space_group_name_H-M   'P 1'
#
loop_
_entity.id
_entity.type
_entity.pdbx_description
1 polymer ?
#
loop_
_entity_poly.entity_id
_entity_poly.type
_entity_poly.pdbx_seq_one_letter_code
_entity_poly.pdbx_strand_id
1 'polypeptide(L)'
;MYILDLQDQHCATCEYRTNQSPKYCVENCKVGEELYRLGKKLAPRVGQVRENPKRKNWEELMPKILEMLQKEIPMYVIAVEINCEVNTLQKQLKKMGLWQPTSRKQIQENAHKRWDERCKQAVMLREQGLTYQEICKQLGCSRNSLYQHLKKRGLK
;
A
#
# COMPACT_ATOMS: atom_id res chain seq x y z
N MET A 1 17.46 36.59 27.87
CA MET A 1 16.92 37.03 26.56
C MET A 1 16.10 35.88 25.99
N TYR A 2 14.78 36.02 25.90
CA TYR A 2 13.88 34.98 25.40
C TYR A 2 13.84 35.00 23.86
N ILE A 3 13.59 33.84 23.23
CA ILE A 3 13.44 33.73 21.76
C ILE A 3 12.34 34.66 21.23
N LEU A 4 11.25 34.82 21.99
CA LEU A 4 10.15 35.70 21.64
C LEU A 4 10.58 37.17 21.59
N ASP A 5 11.39 37.62 22.57
CA ASP A 5 11.94 38.98 22.58
C ASP A 5 12.78 39.27 21.33
N LEU A 6 13.59 38.29 20.89
CA LEU A 6 14.44 38.41 19.71
C LEU A 6 13.62 38.47 18.41
N GLN A 7 12.50 37.75 18.34
CA GLN A 7 11.56 37.85 17.22
C GLN A 7 10.81 39.18 17.21
N ASP A 8 10.33 39.63 18.36
CA ASP A 8 9.54 40.85 18.46
C ASP A 8 10.39 42.10 18.18
N GLN A 9 11.66 42.11 18.60
CA GLN A 9 12.58 43.23 18.36
C GLN A 9 13.06 43.34 16.91
N HIS A 10 13.20 42.23 16.19
CA HIS A 10 13.89 42.22 14.88
C HIS A 10 13.05 41.73 13.71
N CYS A 11 11.99 40.97 13.96
CA CYS A 11 11.16 40.39 12.89
C CYS A 11 9.81 41.08 12.72
N ALA A 12 9.39 41.97 13.64
CA ALA A 12 8.07 42.60 13.61
C ALA A 12 7.75 43.34 12.30
N THR A 13 8.75 44.05 11.73
CA THR A 13 8.65 44.82 10.48
C THR A 13 9.43 44.19 9.31
N CYS A 14 9.91 42.95 9.46
CA CYS A 14 10.70 42.28 8.43
C CYS A 14 9.82 41.86 7.24
N GLU A 15 10.24 42.19 6.02
CA GLU A 15 9.51 41.85 4.78
C GLU A 15 9.38 40.34 4.55
N TYR A 16 10.31 39.55 5.11
CA TYR A 16 10.30 38.09 5.04
C TYR A 16 9.54 37.42 6.21
N ARG A 17 8.95 38.19 7.14
CA ARG A 17 8.25 37.66 8.32
C ARG A 17 7.08 36.74 7.97
N THR A 18 6.36 37.04 6.89
CA THR A 18 5.18 36.28 6.45
C THR A 18 5.54 35.10 5.54
N ASN A 19 6.83 34.89 5.24
CA ASN A 19 7.26 33.80 4.39
C ASN A 19 7.04 32.45 5.09
N GLN A 20 6.34 31.53 4.40
CA GLN A 20 6.04 30.19 4.92
C GLN A 20 7.28 29.30 5.02
N SER A 21 8.35 29.63 4.27
CA SER A 21 9.60 28.87 4.25
C SER A 21 10.68 29.59 5.08
N PRO A 22 11.25 28.95 6.11
CA PRO A 22 12.30 29.54 6.92
C PRO A 22 13.67 29.58 6.21
N LYS A 23 13.79 29.05 4.98
CA LYS A 23 15.08 28.93 4.27
C LYS A 23 15.85 30.24 4.18
N TYR A 24 15.18 31.32 3.78
CA TYR A 24 15.82 32.64 3.70
C TYR A 24 16.36 33.08 5.07
N CYS A 25 15.55 32.96 6.12
CA CYS A 25 15.94 33.37 7.47
C CYS A 25 17.11 32.53 8.03
N VAL A 26 17.16 31.24 7.69
CA VAL A 26 18.23 30.33 8.14
C VAL A 26 19.53 30.55 7.35
N GLU A 27 19.45 30.86 6.06
CA GLU A 27 20.63 30.94 5.18
C GLU A 27 21.17 32.37 5.02
N ASN A 28 20.34 33.39 5.16
CA ASN A 28 20.68 34.78 4.77
C ASN A 28 20.41 35.83 5.87
N CYS A 29 19.95 35.45 7.07
CA CYS A 29 19.62 36.39 8.14
C CYS A 29 20.29 36.01 9.47
N LYS A 30 21.11 36.91 10.04
CA LYS A 30 21.80 36.68 11.32
C LYS A 30 20.85 36.46 12.50
N VAL A 31 19.72 37.17 12.51
CA VAL A 31 18.67 36.99 13.53
C VAL A 31 17.99 35.64 13.34
N GLY A 32 17.68 35.27 12.10
CA GLY A 32 17.08 33.98 11.78
C GLY A 32 18.01 32.79 12.11
N GLU A 33 19.31 32.93 11.87
CA GLU A 33 20.33 31.96 12.28
C GLU A 33 20.36 31.77 13.80
N GLU A 34 20.36 32.86 14.57
CA GLU A 34 20.39 32.78 16.03
C GLU A 34 19.08 32.20 16.60
N LEU A 35 17.93 32.58 16.03
CA LEU A 35 16.62 31.99 16.37
C LEU A 35 16.60 30.49 16.10
N TYR A 36 17.15 30.06 14.96
CA TYR A 36 17.26 28.65 14.61
C TYR A 36 18.17 27.90 15.57
N ARG A 37 19.30 28.49 15.95
CA ARG A 37 20.24 27.94 16.93
C ARG A 37 19.60 27.78 18.31
N LEU A 38 18.90 28.81 18.80
CA LEU A 38 18.21 28.78 20.08
C LEU A 38 17.05 27.77 20.05
N GLY A 39 16.31 27.71 18.94
CA GLY A 39 15.27 26.70 18.71
C GLY A 39 15.80 25.26 18.80
N LYS A 40 16.96 24.99 18.19
CA LYS A 40 17.64 23.68 18.31
C LYS A 40 18.04 23.35 19.75
N LYS A 41 18.48 24.34 20.54
CA LYS A 41 18.84 24.14 21.95
C LYS A 41 17.62 23.86 22.82
N LEU A 42 16.49 24.52 22.57
CA LEU A 42 15.25 24.30 23.31
C LEU A 42 14.52 23.01 22.93
N ALA A 43 14.61 22.61 21.65
CA ALA A 43 13.97 21.43 21.13
C ALA A 43 14.96 20.60 20.28
N PRO A 44 15.87 19.84 20.91
CA PRO A 44 16.92 19.08 20.22
C PRO A 44 16.41 18.00 19.26
N ARG A 45 15.10 17.72 19.27
CA ARG A 45 14.43 16.76 18.37
C ARG A 45 13.94 17.40 17.06
N VAL A 46 14.04 18.72 16.89
CA VAL A 46 13.63 19.40 15.64
C VAL A 46 14.65 19.08 14.55
N GLY A 47 14.28 18.18 13.64
CA GLY A 47 15.11 17.70 12.53
C GLY A 47 15.64 16.28 12.68
N GLN A 48 15.40 15.60 13.82
CA GLN A 48 15.69 14.17 13.92
C GLN A 48 14.62 13.40 13.14
N VAL A 49 15.06 12.63 12.13
CA VAL A 49 14.22 11.61 11.51
C VAL A 49 13.89 10.61 12.62
N ARG A 50 12.63 10.53 13.04
CA ARG A 50 12.21 9.47 13.96
C ARG A 50 12.46 8.14 13.24
N GLU A 51 13.46 7.39 13.67
CA GLU A 51 13.61 6.01 13.24
C GLU A 51 12.35 5.26 13.67
N ASN A 52 11.57 4.81 12.69
CA ASN A 52 10.43 3.98 12.96
C ASN A 52 10.95 2.55 13.08
N PRO A 53 10.96 1.95 14.29
CA PRO A 53 11.47 0.59 14.48
C PRO A 53 10.67 -0.48 13.70
N LYS A 54 9.50 -0.11 13.15
CA LYS A 54 8.70 -0.98 12.25
C LYS A 54 9.05 -0.81 10.76
N ARG A 55 10.04 0.01 10.41
CA ARG A 55 10.44 0.24 9.02
C ARG A 55 11.18 -1.00 8.51
N LYS A 56 10.53 -1.76 7.62
CA LYS A 56 11.12 -2.95 7.01
C LYS A 56 12.35 -2.62 6.17
N ASN A 57 13.35 -3.48 6.24
CA ASN A 57 14.51 -3.45 5.35
C ASN A 57 14.12 -4.04 3.98
N TRP A 58 13.67 -3.19 3.07
CA TRP A 58 13.21 -3.65 1.75
C TRP A 58 14.34 -4.13 0.85
N GLU A 59 15.57 -3.67 1.06
CA GLU A 59 16.73 -4.10 0.27
C GLU A 59 17.03 -5.58 0.50
N GLU A 60 16.94 -6.02 1.77
CA GLU A 60 17.13 -7.40 2.17
C GLU A 60 15.95 -8.31 1.79
N LEU A 61 14.72 -7.79 1.85
CA LEU A 61 13.52 -8.57 1.54
C LEU A 61 13.28 -8.73 0.03
N MET A 62 13.81 -7.85 -0.81
CA MET A 62 13.49 -7.82 -2.24
C MET A 62 13.89 -9.09 -3.00
N PRO A 63 15.10 -9.65 -2.82
CA PRO A 63 15.49 -10.88 -3.52
C PRO A 63 14.52 -12.04 -3.24
N LYS A 64 14.13 -12.22 -1.97
CA LYS A 64 13.16 -13.24 -1.56
C LYS A 64 11.78 -13.01 -2.16
N ILE A 65 11.29 -11.76 -2.16
CA ILE A 65 9.99 -11.41 -2.76
C ILE A 65 9.99 -11.70 -4.26
N LEU A 66 11.06 -11.34 -4.98
CA LEU A 66 11.18 -11.57 -6.42
C LEU A 66 11.19 -13.07 -6.75
N GLU A 67 11.92 -13.88 -5.98
CA GLU A 67 11.92 -15.33 -6.14
C GLU A 67 10.52 -15.93 -5.94
N MET A 68 9.78 -15.48 -4.93
CA MET A 68 8.40 -15.94 -4.69
C MET A 68 7.43 -15.51 -5.79
N LEU A 69 7.59 -14.29 -6.32
CA LEU A 69 6.80 -13.81 -7.46
C LEU A 69 7.10 -14.60 -8.74
N GLN A 70 8.36 -14.96 -8.99
CA GLN A 70 8.75 -15.81 -10.13
C GLN A 70 8.12 -17.20 -10.04
N LYS A 71 7.95 -17.73 -8.83
CA LYS A 71 7.27 -19.01 -8.54
C LYS A 71 5.74 -18.91 -8.54
N GLU A 72 5.19 -17.78 -8.99
CA GLU A 72 3.74 -17.48 -9.02
C GLU A 72 3.06 -17.65 -7.64
N ILE A 73 3.80 -17.47 -6.56
CA ILE A 73 3.26 -17.60 -5.21
C ILE A 73 2.26 -16.47 -4.96
N PRO A 74 1.05 -16.77 -4.43
CA PRO A 74 0.06 -15.74 -4.19
C PRO A 74 0.57 -14.66 -3.23
N MET A 75 0.28 -13.39 -3.55
CA MET A 75 0.79 -12.23 -2.82
C MET A 75 0.45 -12.22 -1.32
N TYR A 76 -0.68 -12.81 -0.92
CA TYR A 76 -1.03 -12.92 0.50
C TYR A 76 -0.09 -13.87 1.26
N VAL A 77 0.40 -14.93 0.60
CA VAL A 77 1.38 -15.86 1.18
C VAL A 77 2.73 -15.16 1.32
N ILE A 78 3.15 -14.43 0.28
CA ILE A 78 4.38 -13.61 0.32
C ILE A 78 4.31 -12.63 1.50
N ALA A 79 3.18 -11.94 1.67
CA ALA A 79 2.98 -10.97 2.74
C ALA A 79 3.11 -11.62 4.13
N VAL A 80 2.52 -12.80 4.35
CA VAL A 80 2.68 -13.57 5.60
C VAL A 80 4.15 -13.95 5.82
N GLU A 81 4.83 -14.45 4.79
CA GLU A 81 6.23 -14.90 4.85
C GLU A 81 7.19 -13.76 5.23
N ILE A 82 6.95 -12.54 4.76
CA ILE A 82 7.78 -11.36 5.09
C ILE A 82 7.22 -10.56 6.28
N ASN A 83 6.27 -11.13 7.03
CA ASN A 83 5.56 -10.49 8.14
C ASN A 83 5.10 -9.06 7.81
N CYS A 84 4.39 -8.92 6.69
CA CYS A 84 3.94 -7.67 6.12
C CYS A 84 2.44 -7.71 5.81
N GLU A 85 1.78 -6.56 5.95
CA GLU A 85 0.44 -6.42 5.42
C GLU A 85 0.47 -6.42 3.88
N VAL A 86 -0.47 -7.12 3.27
CA VAL A 86 -0.61 -7.22 1.80
C VAL A 86 -0.64 -5.85 1.14
N ASN A 87 -1.38 -4.89 1.71
CA ASN A 87 -1.48 -3.52 1.19
C ASN A 87 -0.14 -2.78 1.24
N THR A 88 0.67 -3.05 2.27
CA THR A 88 2.00 -2.44 2.40
C THR A 88 2.96 -3.02 1.37
N LEU A 89 2.95 -4.34 1.17
CA LEU A 89 3.70 -5.00 0.12
C LEU A 89 3.30 -4.50 -1.28
N GLN A 90 2.01 -4.37 -1.56
CA GLN A 90 1.50 -3.83 -2.83
C GLN A 90 1.97 -2.40 -3.10
N LYS A 91 1.89 -1.51 -2.10
CA LYS A 91 2.38 -0.12 -2.23
C LYS A 91 3.87 -0.10 -2.54
N GLN A 92 4.66 -0.97 -1.89
CA GLN A 92 6.09 -1.05 -2.11
C GLN A 92 6.43 -1.55 -3.51
N LEU A 93 5.81 -2.65 -3.96
CA LEU A 93 6.02 -3.18 -5.31
C LEU A 93 5.57 -2.18 -6.39
N LYS A 94 4.50 -1.42 -6.14
CA LYS A 94 4.06 -0.33 -7.01
C LYS A 94 5.09 0.80 -7.08
N LYS A 95 5.67 1.20 -5.93
CA LYS A 95 6.74 2.21 -5.88
C LYS A 95 7.96 1.79 -6.69
N MET A 96 8.25 0.49 -6.75
CA MET A 96 9.35 -0.10 -7.52
C MET A 96 8.99 -0.42 -8.97
N GLY A 97 7.76 -0.16 -9.42
CA GLY A 97 7.30 -0.44 -10.79
C GLY A 97 7.07 -1.92 -11.10
N LEU A 98 7.24 -2.80 -10.12
CA LEU A 98 7.10 -4.26 -10.25
C LEU A 98 5.65 -4.75 -10.15
N TRP A 99 4.73 -3.87 -9.76
CA TRP A 99 3.32 -4.20 -9.63
C TRP A 99 2.45 -3.11 -10.26
N GLN A 100 1.72 -3.49 -11.30
CA GLN A 100 0.72 -2.65 -11.92
C GLN A 100 -0.61 -2.80 -11.17
N PRO A 101 -1.36 -1.70 -10.93
CA PRO A 101 -2.73 -1.82 -10.46
C PRO A 101 -3.49 -2.69 -11.47
N THR A 102 -3.96 -3.85 -11.06
CA THR A 102 -4.88 -4.63 -11.87
C THR A 102 -6.11 -3.75 -12.06
N SER A 103 -6.35 -3.27 -13.29
CA SER A 103 -7.49 -2.40 -13.57
C SER A 103 -8.76 -3.07 -13.05
N ARG A 104 -9.75 -2.27 -12.59
CA ARG A 104 -11.07 -2.81 -12.20
C ARG A 104 -11.64 -3.72 -13.30
N LYS A 105 -11.41 -3.34 -14.57
CA LYS A 105 -11.77 -4.15 -15.74
C LYS A 105 -11.09 -5.52 -15.74
N GLN A 106 -9.80 -5.58 -15.40
CA GLN A 106 -9.03 -6.81 -15.41
C GLN A 106 -9.29 -7.70 -14.19
N ILE A 107 -9.60 -7.12 -13.03
CA ILE A 107 -10.13 -7.87 -11.88
C ILE A 107 -11.45 -8.53 -12.24
N GLN A 108 -12.33 -7.79 -12.93
CA GLN A 108 -13.62 -8.31 -13.38
C GLN A 108 -13.44 -9.41 -14.44
N GLU A 109 -12.57 -9.22 -15.42
CA GLU A 109 -12.22 -10.23 -16.43
C GLU A 109 -11.63 -11.50 -15.78
N ASN A 110 -10.72 -11.36 -14.81
CA ASN A 110 -10.16 -12.51 -14.08
C ASN A 110 -11.24 -13.23 -13.24
N ALA A 111 -12.14 -12.48 -12.61
CA ALA A 111 -13.29 -13.07 -11.91
C ALA A 111 -14.22 -13.80 -12.89
N HIS A 112 -14.46 -13.25 -14.08
CA HIS A 112 -15.25 -13.88 -15.13
C HIS A 112 -14.60 -15.19 -15.57
N LYS A 113 -13.30 -15.19 -15.91
CA LYS A 113 -12.54 -16.39 -16.30
C LYS A 113 -12.58 -17.49 -15.23
N ARG A 114 -12.38 -17.14 -13.96
CA ARG A 114 -12.48 -18.10 -12.84
C ARG A 114 -13.87 -18.73 -12.75
N TRP A 115 -14.91 -17.94 -13.01
CA TRP A 115 -16.28 -18.44 -13.02
C TRP A 115 -16.61 -19.24 -14.28
N ASP A 116 -16.04 -18.92 -15.44
CA ASP A 116 -16.17 -19.72 -16.66
C ASP A 116 -15.63 -21.12 -16.43
N GLU A 117 -14.42 -21.21 -15.87
CA GLU A 117 -13.78 -22.49 -15.56
C GLU A 117 -14.57 -23.29 -14.52
N ARG A 118 -15.00 -22.63 -13.43
CA ARG A 118 -15.84 -23.27 -12.41
C ARG A 118 -17.17 -23.77 -12.98
N CYS A 119 -17.77 -23.05 -13.92
CA CYS A 119 -19.01 -23.46 -14.57
C CYS A 119 -18.79 -24.66 -15.49
N LYS A 120 -17.69 -24.71 -16.26
CA LYS A 120 -17.32 -25.89 -17.06
C LYS A 120 -17.16 -27.13 -16.18
N GLN A 121 -16.44 -27.00 -15.07
CA GLN A 121 -16.28 -28.10 -14.09
C GLN A 121 -17.63 -28.54 -13.51
N ALA A 122 -18.51 -27.60 -13.18
CA ALA A 122 -19.84 -27.93 -12.67
C ALA A 122 -20.70 -28.69 -13.70
N VAL A 123 -20.60 -28.38 -14.99
CA VAL A 123 -21.30 -29.11 -16.05
C VAL A 123 -20.75 -30.53 -16.20
N MET A 124 -19.42 -30.69 -16.26
CA MET A 124 -18.78 -32.02 -16.34
C MET A 124 -19.16 -32.92 -15.15
N LEU A 125 -19.14 -32.38 -13.92
CA LEU A 125 -19.56 -33.13 -12.74
C LEU A 125 -21.06 -33.46 -12.76
N ARG A 126 -21.88 -32.61 -13.40
CA ARG A 126 -23.31 -32.86 -13.57
C ARG A 126 -23.59 -33.97 -14.57
N GLU A 127 -22.81 -34.05 -15.65
CA GLU A 127 -22.84 -35.16 -16.62
C GLU A 127 -22.41 -36.48 -15.98
N GLN A 128 -21.47 -36.44 -15.03
CA GLN A 128 -21.08 -37.58 -14.20
C GLN A 128 -22.14 -37.99 -13.16
N GLY A 129 -23.29 -37.30 -13.10
CA GLY A 129 -24.41 -37.64 -12.23
C GLY A 129 -24.38 -37.01 -10.84
N LEU A 130 -23.39 -36.16 -10.52
CA LEU A 130 -23.32 -35.52 -9.22
C LEU A 130 -24.44 -34.49 -9.03
N THR A 131 -24.94 -34.38 -7.81
CA THR A 131 -25.89 -33.35 -7.44
C THR A 131 -25.21 -32.00 -7.35
N TYR A 132 -25.97 -30.91 -7.55
CA TYR A 132 -25.45 -29.56 -7.30
C TYR A 132 -24.97 -29.37 -5.86
N GLN A 133 -25.44 -30.18 -4.92
CA GLN A 133 -24.98 -30.14 -3.54
C GLN A 133 -23.52 -30.59 -3.41
N GLU A 134 -23.18 -31.72 -4.02
CA GLU A 134 -21.83 -32.30 -4.02
C GLU A 134 -20.88 -31.43 -4.83
N ILE A 135 -21.32 -30.96 -6.00
CA ILE A 135 -20.55 -30.04 -6.85
C ILE A 135 -20.18 -28.76 -6.08
N CYS A 136 -21.12 -28.17 -5.34
CA CYS A 136 -20.84 -26.97 -4.55
C CYS A 136 -19.83 -27.22 -3.44
N LYS A 137 -19.90 -28.38 -2.78
CA LYS A 137 -18.92 -28.80 -1.77
C LYS A 137 -17.53 -28.97 -2.39
N GLN A 138 -17.44 -29.61 -3.56
CA GLN A 138 -16.18 -29.88 -4.25
C GLN A 138 -15.54 -28.60 -4.82
N LEU A 139 -16.33 -27.68 -5.39
CA LEU A 139 -15.84 -26.44 -6.00
C LEU A 139 -15.70 -25.27 -5.02
N GLY A 140 -16.04 -25.48 -3.74
CA GLY A 140 -15.95 -24.48 -2.69
C GLY A 140 -16.79 -23.23 -2.97
N CYS A 141 -18.04 -23.40 -3.43
CA CYS A 141 -18.91 -22.28 -3.81
C CYS A 141 -20.34 -22.42 -3.28
N SER A 142 -21.06 -21.31 -3.16
CA SER A 142 -22.47 -21.34 -2.74
C SER A 142 -23.38 -21.80 -3.89
N ARG A 143 -24.47 -22.50 -3.58
CA ARG A 143 -25.47 -22.92 -4.58
C ARG A 143 -26.05 -21.75 -5.36
N ASN A 144 -26.35 -20.64 -4.67
CA ASN A 144 -26.92 -19.46 -5.30
C ASN A 144 -25.94 -18.84 -6.29
N SER A 145 -24.67 -18.71 -5.90
CA SER A 145 -23.63 -18.20 -6.81
C SER A 145 -23.47 -19.12 -8.02
N LEU A 146 -23.36 -20.43 -7.81
CA LEU A 146 -23.23 -21.38 -8.90
C LEU A 146 -24.42 -21.32 -9.87
N TYR A 147 -25.65 -21.31 -9.35
CA TYR A 147 -26.86 -21.21 -10.17
C TYR A 147 -26.91 -19.91 -10.98
N GLN A 148 -26.62 -18.76 -10.36
CA GLN A 148 -26.59 -17.47 -11.05
C GLN A 148 -25.53 -17.45 -12.16
N HIS A 149 -24.34 -17.98 -11.90
CA HIS A 149 -23.26 -18.00 -12.87
C HIS A 149 -23.49 -18.98 -14.03
N LEU A 150 -24.14 -20.13 -13.78
CA LEU A 150 -24.59 -21.06 -14.82
C LEU A 150 -25.69 -20.44 -15.68
N LYS A 151 -26.72 -19.84 -15.05
CA LYS A 151 -27.82 -19.17 -15.77
C LYS A 151 -27.32 -18.03 -16.65
N LYS A 152 -26.41 -17.20 -16.13
CA LYS A 152 -25.78 -16.10 -16.91
C LYS A 152 -25.03 -16.60 -18.15
N ARG A 153 -24.62 -17.87 -18.18
CA ARG A 153 -23.86 -18.50 -19.27
C ARG A 153 -24.70 -19.43 -20.15
N GLY A 154 -26.00 -19.53 -19.88
CA GLY A 154 -26.89 -20.43 -20.63
C GLY A 154 -26.60 -21.92 -20.43
N LEU A 155 -25.90 -22.29 -19.35
CA LEU A 155 -25.50 -23.67 -19.05
C LEU A 155 -26.54 -24.41 -18.18
N LYS A 156 -27.72 -23.83 -18.03
CA LYS A 156 -28.84 -24.38 -17.25
C LYS A 156 -30.16 -23.88 -17.79
#